data_AF-W2VXE5-F1
#
_entry.id   AF-W2VXE5-F1
#
_cell.length_a   1.000
_cell.length_b   1.000
_cell.length_c   1.000
_cell.angle_alpha   90.00
_cell.angle_beta   90.00
_cell.angle_gamma   90.00
#
_symmetry.space_group_name_H-M   'P 1'
#
loop_
_entity.id
_entity.type
_entity.pdbx_description
1 polymer ?
#
loop_
_entity_poly.entity_id
_entity_poly.type
_entity_poly.pdbx_seq_one_letter_code
_entity_poly.pdbx_strand_id
1 'polypeptide(L)'
;MSMLSYSRRHRSLLWYRSAQRALARRQQRQLQQQPQTRIKRASIPSRMLAKPTTSSAVVALAKQARSMDSLSNTTAIHSATTAPDASSLVGAVSALTATAVSSSEDSTNTTAALVTPQISQPADTMMAMDSAKEVTSAISLEQSANRSDKPQPQGSSWSAMLIALFAMIQPEWTKEKLELGEIPLEDIPITSVPPQVSEVLPSRDIALFWRYDMDSYAANRKNEDRSQYVLDSIVRPGRCTETPLFFCGCYDGHGGEEAVDYVQKKLYDNIRAHLTKNDEPVAHSIIMGFKDTEEEFKRRSQVKFEQGSWSSCSVGACAVMALIIEKKLYVASCGDCRAIMAYRESDGTLSVEQITFDHSANEEREQHRLRALYPEDYDIICEIGQKNFYVKGRLQPTRSIGDTYMKVKDVNRYPMPRGLRIRGSFRRPYISAVPDIFQVDLQNRKPEFVVLGSDGLFGELKNEEIVQLVDQFRDQGVQNVSQALREAVLERIAEIYGTSAADLENVLPGHRRDYHDDITIDVLHFTPPHASTQAMAA
;
A
#
# COMPACT_ATOMS: atom_id res chain seq x y z
N MET A 1 19.67 17.53 -14.53
CA MET A 1 19.34 16.15 -14.96
C MET A 1 18.21 15.49 -14.14
N SER A 2 17.75 16.05 -13.00
CA SER A 2 16.60 15.52 -12.22
C SER A 2 15.23 15.76 -12.87
N MET A 3 15.05 16.79 -13.71
CA MET A 3 13.78 17.01 -14.43
C MET A 3 13.45 15.92 -15.47
N LEU A 4 14.45 15.13 -15.90
CA LEU A 4 14.25 14.03 -16.86
C LEU A 4 13.86 12.71 -16.19
N SER A 5 13.96 12.57 -14.87
CA SER A 5 13.55 11.35 -14.15
C SER A 5 12.06 11.37 -13.79
N TYR A 6 11.50 12.52 -13.43
CA TYR A 6 10.07 12.66 -13.11
C TYR A 6 9.18 12.47 -14.35
N SER A 7 9.59 12.96 -15.53
CA SER A 7 8.80 12.80 -16.77
C SER A 7 8.76 11.37 -17.34
N ARG A 8 9.52 10.41 -16.79
CA ARG A 8 9.57 9.02 -17.29
C ARG A 8 8.55 8.08 -16.63
N ARG A 9 8.12 8.35 -15.38
CA ARG A 9 6.97 7.64 -14.76
C ARG A 9 5.67 7.88 -15.52
N HIS A 10 5.50 9.08 -16.09
CA HIS A 10 4.32 9.43 -16.89
C HIS A 10 4.19 8.71 -18.24
N ARG A 11 5.30 8.26 -18.86
CA ARG A 11 5.25 7.70 -20.23
C ARG A 11 4.66 6.28 -20.28
N SER A 12 4.80 5.48 -19.23
CA SER A 12 4.22 4.12 -19.17
C SER A 12 2.70 4.17 -18.94
N LEU A 13 2.22 5.06 -18.08
CA LEU A 13 0.80 5.38 -17.93
C LEU A 13 0.20 5.96 -19.22
N LEU A 14 0.91 6.84 -19.92
CA LEU A 14 0.49 7.37 -21.23
C LEU A 14 0.37 6.27 -22.29
N TRP A 15 1.24 5.25 -22.28
CA TRP A 15 1.15 4.12 -23.21
C TRP A 15 -0.05 3.21 -22.90
N TYR A 16 -0.24 2.82 -21.63
CA TYR A 16 -1.40 2.05 -21.19
C TYR A 16 -2.71 2.80 -21.52
N ARG A 17 -2.74 4.11 -21.27
CA ARG A 17 -3.86 5.00 -21.64
C ARG A 17 -4.06 5.14 -23.15
N SER A 18 -2.99 5.19 -23.93
CA SER A 18 -3.08 5.23 -25.40
C SER A 18 -3.74 3.96 -25.93
N ALA A 19 -3.38 2.79 -25.38
CA ALA A 19 -4.01 1.52 -25.72
C ALA A 19 -5.50 1.46 -25.32
N GLN A 20 -5.86 1.93 -24.11
CA GLN A 20 -7.25 2.00 -23.65
C GLN A 20 -8.10 3.00 -24.45
N ARG A 21 -7.56 4.19 -24.77
CA ARG A 21 -8.21 5.20 -25.62
C ARG A 21 -8.43 4.68 -27.05
N ALA A 22 -7.49 3.91 -27.59
CA ALA A 22 -7.63 3.28 -28.90
C ALA A 22 -8.74 2.22 -28.91
N LEU A 23 -8.90 1.45 -27.83
CA LEU A 23 -9.98 0.47 -27.65
C LEU A 23 -11.35 1.16 -27.53
N ALA A 24 -11.47 2.19 -26.68
CA ALA A 24 -12.71 2.96 -26.49
C ALA A 24 -13.18 3.63 -27.79
N ARG A 25 -12.26 4.23 -28.57
CA ARG A 25 -12.58 4.80 -29.90
C ARG A 25 -13.09 3.76 -30.89
N ARG A 26 -12.63 2.52 -30.78
CA ARG A 26 -13.05 1.42 -31.66
C ARG A 26 -14.45 0.92 -31.30
N GLN A 27 -14.79 0.83 -30.01
CA GLN A 27 -16.15 0.53 -29.54
C GLN A 27 -17.15 1.65 -29.90
N GLN A 28 -16.76 2.91 -29.75
CA GLN A 28 -17.64 4.05 -30.08
C GLN A 28 -17.95 4.12 -31.58
N ARG A 29 -17.00 3.76 -32.45
CA ARG A 29 -17.24 3.62 -33.90
C ARG A 29 -18.16 2.47 -34.25
N GLN A 30 -18.17 1.38 -33.48
CA GLN A 30 -19.11 0.27 -33.67
C GLN A 30 -20.53 0.64 -33.24
N LEU A 31 -20.69 1.43 -32.17
CA LEU A 31 -21.99 1.92 -31.71
C LEU A 31 -22.61 2.99 -32.64
N GLN A 32 -21.78 3.79 -33.31
CA GLN A 32 -22.25 4.80 -34.28
C GLN A 32 -22.69 4.21 -35.63
N GLN A 33 -22.49 2.92 -35.88
CA GLN A 33 -22.96 2.24 -37.09
C GLN A 33 -24.37 1.65 -36.96
N GLN A 34 -25.05 1.83 -35.83
CA GLN A 34 -26.49 1.51 -35.72
C GLN A 34 -27.35 2.73 -36.08
N PRO A 35 -28.40 2.57 -36.92
CA PRO A 35 -29.23 3.69 -37.37
C PRO A 35 -30.07 4.26 -36.22
N GLN A 36 -29.86 5.55 -35.90
CA GLN A 36 -30.60 6.25 -34.84
C GLN A 36 -31.95 6.80 -35.34
N THR A 37 -33.02 6.48 -34.61
CA THR A 37 -34.30 7.22 -34.66
C THR A 37 -34.21 8.50 -33.81
N ARG A 38 -34.75 9.59 -34.37
CA ARG A 38 -34.51 10.97 -33.93
C ARG A 38 -35.61 11.43 -32.97
N ILE A 39 -35.29 11.70 -31.70
CA ILE A 39 -36.19 12.38 -30.75
C ILE A 39 -35.59 13.75 -30.41
N LYS A 40 -36.40 14.80 -30.57
CA LYS A 40 -36.07 16.22 -30.34
C LYS A 40 -36.03 16.52 -28.82
N ARG A 41 -34.99 17.23 -28.36
CA ARG A 41 -34.89 17.79 -26.99
C ARG A 41 -35.50 19.19 -26.92
N ALA A 42 -36.25 19.44 -25.85
CA ALA A 42 -36.70 20.76 -25.42
C ALA A 42 -35.71 21.36 -24.40
N SER A 43 -35.60 22.69 -24.38
CA SER A 43 -34.73 23.51 -23.52
C SER A 43 -35.43 23.94 -22.23
N ILE A 44 -34.71 23.96 -21.11
CA ILE A 44 -35.13 24.52 -19.81
C ILE A 44 -33.95 25.36 -19.21
N PRO A 45 -34.22 26.45 -18.47
CA PRO A 45 -33.30 27.59 -18.33
C PRO A 45 -32.43 27.59 -17.06
N SER A 46 -31.39 28.43 -17.13
CA SER A 46 -30.33 28.66 -16.13
C SER A 46 -30.79 29.44 -14.89
N ARG A 47 -30.39 29.02 -13.68
CA ARG A 47 -30.09 29.95 -12.57
C ARG A 47 -29.28 29.34 -11.41
N MET A 48 -28.33 30.16 -10.94
CA MET A 48 -27.64 30.24 -9.64
C MET A 48 -26.43 29.33 -9.39
N LEU A 49 -25.26 29.84 -9.80
CA LEU A 49 -23.95 29.47 -9.24
C LEU A 49 -23.83 30.01 -7.81
N ALA A 50 -23.54 29.12 -6.86
CA ALA A 50 -22.88 29.47 -5.62
C ALA A 50 -21.38 29.62 -5.90
N LYS A 51 -20.77 30.68 -5.37
CA LYS A 51 -19.33 30.95 -5.48
C LYS A 51 -18.56 30.03 -4.52
N PRO A 52 -17.47 29.36 -4.93
CA PRO A 52 -16.53 28.79 -4.00
C PRO A 52 -15.60 29.91 -3.48
N THR A 53 -15.55 30.07 -2.16
CA THR A 53 -14.52 30.84 -1.46
C THR A 53 -13.21 30.07 -1.51
N THR A 54 -12.30 30.47 -2.38
CA THR A 54 -10.91 29.98 -2.39
C THR A 54 -10.13 30.67 -1.27
N SER A 55 -9.44 29.90 -0.43
CA SER A 55 -8.59 30.42 0.64
C SER A 55 -7.19 30.71 0.10
N SER A 56 -6.98 31.94 -0.36
CA SER A 56 -5.65 32.50 -0.66
C SER A 56 -4.65 32.38 0.51
N ALA A 57 -5.14 32.12 1.73
CA ALA A 57 -4.32 32.00 2.92
C ALA A 57 -3.48 30.71 2.97
N VAL A 58 -4.00 29.57 2.46
CA VAL A 58 -3.23 28.29 2.46
C VAL A 58 -2.01 28.40 1.53
N VAL A 59 -2.18 29.10 0.40
CA VAL A 59 -1.17 29.28 -0.66
C VAL A 59 0.02 30.18 -0.27
N ALA A 60 -0.20 31.14 0.63
CA ALA A 60 0.88 31.99 1.13
C ALA A 60 1.74 31.28 2.20
N LEU A 61 1.16 30.32 2.91
CA LEU A 61 1.74 29.71 4.11
C LEU A 61 2.63 28.51 3.78
N ALA A 62 2.27 27.69 2.79
CA ALA A 62 3.13 26.62 2.28
C ALA A 62 4.46 27.15 1.68
N LYS A 63 4.48 28.40 1.20
CA LYS A 63 5.70 29.08 0.74
C LYS A 63 6.60 29.54 1.89
N GLN A 64 6.06 29.83 3.07
CA GLN A 64 6.83 30.26 4.24
C GLN A 64 7.62 29.11 4.86
N ALA A 65 7.10 27.88 4.81
CA ALA A 65 7.81 26.68 5.25
C ALA A 65 9.11 26.43 4.45
N ARG A 66 9.21 26.94 3.22
CA ARG A 66 10.36 26.73 2.33
C ARG A 66 11.50 27.72 2.49
N SER A 67 11.32 28.84 3.20
CA SER A 67 12.39 29.85 3.32
C SER A 67 13.35 29.62 4.49
N MET A 68 13.15 28.60 5.33
CA MET A 68 14.00 28.32 6.49
C MET A 68 15.19 27.37 6.22
N ASP A 69 15.34 26.83 5.01
CA ASP A 69 16.44 25.90 4.66
C ASP A 69 17.68 26.57 4.05
N SER A 70 17.81 27.89 4.15
CA SER A 70 19.04 28.56 3.72
C SER A 70 19.45 29.67 4.68
N LEU A 71 20.19 29.34 5.75
CA LEU A 71 21.16 30.24 6.39
C LEU A 71 21.94 29.50 7.49
N SER A 72 23.23 29.26 7.20
CA SER A 72 24.40 29.37 8.09
C SER A 72 25.38 28.19 8.01
N ASN A 73 26.44 28.36 7.23
CA ASN A 73 27.81 28.50 7.76
C ASN A 73 28.81 28.59 6.61
N THR A 74 29.26 29.81 6.34
CA THR A 74 30.46 30.09 5.56
C THR A 74 31.30 31.07 6.36
N THR A 75 32.44 30.60 6.85
CA THR A 75 33.55 31.47 7.27
C THR A 75 34.78 30.91 6.57
N ALA A 76 35.21 31.62 5.53
CA ALA A 76 36.48 31.39 4.86
C ALA A 76 37.57 32.19 5.59
N ILE A 77 38.81 31.69 5.56
CA ILE A 77 40.01 32.46 5.18
C ILE A 77 41.12 31.48 4.74
N HIS A 78 41.77 31.87 3.65
CA HIS A 78 42.83 31.24 2.88
C HIS A 78 44.14 30.96 3.63
N SER A 79 44.94 29.98 3.17
CA SER A 79 46.13 30.21 2.31
C SER A 79 46.95 28.93 2.04
N ALA A 80 47.53 28.87 0.84
CA ALA A 80 48.41 27.81 0.38
C ALA A 80 49.90 28.16 0.67
N THR A 81 50.79 27.16 0.60
CA THR A 81 52.10 27.12 -0.14
C THR A 81 53.22 26.37 0.63
N THR A 82 53.76 25.33 -0.01
CA THR A 82 55.12 24.73 0.00
C THR A 82 55.87 24.36 1.30
N ALA A 83 56.41 23.12 1.32
CA ALA A 83 57.57 22.63 2.10
C ALA A 83 58.90 23.26 1.60
N PRO A 84 60.12 23.06 2.19
CA PRO A 84 60.53 22.00 3.14
C PRO A 84 61.54 22.41 4.26
N ASP A 85 62.01 21.39 4.98
CA ASP A 85 63.31 21.21 5.65
C ASP A 85 63.53 21.48 7.16
N ALA A 86 64.16 20.44 7.73
CA ALA A 86 65.21 20.40 8.77
C ALA A 86 64.83 20.40 10.27
N SER A 87 65.24 19.30 10.94
CA SER A 87 65.95 19.18 12.24
C SER A 87 65.46 20.01 13.43
N SER A 88 65.37 19.58 14.70
CA SER A 88 65.73 18.40 15.49
C SER A 88 65.73 18.93 16.95
N LEU A 89 65.39 18.09 17.95
CA LEU A 89 65.92 18.12 19.34
C LEU A 89 65.43 19.30 20.26
N VAL A 90 65.03 19.18 21.54
CA VAL A 90 65.04 18.14 22.61
C VAL A 90 64.03 18.53 23.71
N GLY A 91 63.55 17.55 24.47
CA GLY A 91 63.34 17.62 25.94
C GLY A 91 61.87 17.63 26.40
N ALA A 92 61.38 16.78 27.31
CA ALA A 92 62.04 15.91 28.28
C ALA A 92 61.11 14.73 28.71
N VAL A 93 61.62 13.49 28.79
CA VAL A 93 62.11 12.73 30.00
C VAL A 93 60.95 12.35 30.96
N SER A 94 60.71 11.13 31.47
CA SER A 94 61.51 9.92 31.70
C SER A 94 60.59 8.73 32.01
N ALA A 95 61.00 7.50 31.65
CA ALA A 95 61.09 6.37 32.59
C ALA A 95 61.87 5.21 31.93
N LEU A 96 63.15 5.11 32.32
CA LEU A 96 64.09 3.99 32.21
C LEU A 96 63.51 2.69 32.82
N THR A 97 63.91 1.44 32.56
CA THR A 97 64.97 0.74 31.79
C THR A 97 64.63 -0.75 31.91
N ALA A 98 64.59 -1.57 30.84
CA ALA A 98 65.73 -2.23 30.16
C ALA A 98 66.47 -3.24 31.06
N THR A 99 66.63 -4.51 30.70
CA THR A 99 67.60 -4.99 29.69
C THR A 99 67.52 -6.54 29.62
N ALA A 100 67.95 -7.28 28.59
CA ALA A 100 68.27 -7.04 27.19
C ALA A 100 68.77 -8.35 26.52
N VAL A 101 68.94 -8.28 25.18
CA VAL A 101 69.91 -9.00 24.31
C VAL A 101 69.55 -10.46 23.89
N SER A 102 69.78 -10.94 22.66
CA SER A 102 69.78 -10.41 21.29
C SER A 102 69.85 -11.60 20.31
N SER A 103 69.41 -11.34 19.08
CA SER A 103 69.98 -11.75 17.79
C SER A 103 70.18 -13.23 17.37
N SER A 104 69.60 -13.48 16.19
CA SER A 104 70.21 -14.04 14.96
C SER A 104 70.44 -15.55 14.81
N GLU A 105 69.87 -16.05 13.70
CA GLU A 105 70.39 -17.06 12.76
C GLU A 105 70.52 -18.49 13.35
N ASP A 106 70.23 -19.58 12.66
CA ASP A 106 70.48 -19.88 11.26
C ASP A 106 69.59 -21.06 10.81
N SER A 107 69.57 -21.17 9.50
CA SER A 107 69.02 -22.17 8.60
C SER A 107 69.51 -23.62 8.81
N THR A 108 69.05 -24.49 7.89
CA THR A 108 69.53 -25.83 7.51
C THR A 108 68.69 -27.01 8.04
N ASN A 109 68.26 -28.00 7.23
CA ASN A 109 68.21 -28.11 5.77
C ASN A 109 67.50 -29.44 5.40
N THR A 110 66.85 -29.43 4.22
CA THR A 110 66.80 -30.51 3.20
C THR A 110 66.17 -31.88 3.55
N THR A 111 65.43 -32.56 2.66
CA THR A 111 65.22 -32.49 1.19
C THR A 111 63.95 -33.34 0.92
N ALA A 112 62.97 -32.88 0.14
CA ALA A 112 62.87 -32.97 -1.33
C ALA A 112 62.77 -34.43 -1.83
N ALA A 113 61.90 -34.83 -2.77
CA ALA A 113 60.93 -34.12 -3.59
C ALA A 113 60.07 -35.15 -4.35
N LEU A 114 58.88 -34.68 -4.75
CA LEU A 114 58.11 -34.93 -5.98
C LEU A 114 57.94 -36.38 -6.50
N VAL A 115 56.68 -36.77 -6.73
CA VAL A 115 56.06 -36.85 -8.08
C VAL A 115 54.54 -37.01 -7.91
N THR A 116 53.77 -36.07 -8.45
CA THR A 116 52.36 -36.24 -8.90
C THR A 116 52.39 -36.80 -10.33
N PRO A 117 51.37 -37.53 -10.82
CA PRO A 117 50.14 -36.87 -11.26
C PRO A 117 48.82 -37.68 -11.15
N GLN A 118 47.75 -36.94 -11.40
CA GLN A 118 46.34 -37.27 -11.57
C GLN A 118 45.99 -38.59 -12.30
N ILE A 119 44.76 -39.13 -12.07
CA ILE A 119 43.64 -39.14 -13.05
C ILE A 119 42.45 -40.04 -12.57
N SER A 120 41.23 -39.56 -12.86
CA SER A 120 39.94 -40.24 -13.14
C SER A 120 39.08 -40.93 -12.07
N GLN A 121 37.82 -40.46 -12.00
CA GLN A 121 36.59 -41.24 -11.74
C GLN A 121 36.31 -42.25 -12.87
N PRO A 122 35.35 -43.19 -12.68
CA PRO A 122 34.06 -43.02 -13.36
C PRO A 122 32.82 -43.51 -12.57
N ALA A 123 31.66 -43.33 -13.20
CA ALA A 123 30.29 -43.44 -12.70
C ALA A 123 29.62 -44.82 -12.89
N ASP A 124 28.35 -44.85 -12.45
CA ASP A 124 27.22 -45.73 -12.80
C ASP A 124 27.12 -47.14 -12.17
N THR A 125 25.95 -47.43 -11.56
CA THR A 125 24.98 -48.46 -12.04
C THR A 125 23.76 -48.57 -11.11
N MET A 126 22.61 -48.84 -11.73
CA MET A 126 21.24 -48.96 -11.21
C MET A 126 20.92 -50.29 -10.48
N MET A 127 19.68 -50.32 -9.94
CA MET A 127 18.81 -51.47 -9.61
C MET A 127 19.13 -52.31 -8.38
N ALA A 128 18.22 -52.34 -7.40
CA ALA A 128 17.31 -53.48 -7.19
C ALA A 128 16.39 -53.26 -5.97
N MET A 129 15.18 -53.78 -6.12
CA MET A 129 14.12 -53.93 -5.14
C MET A 129 14.54 -54.86 -3.98
N ASP A 130 14.07 -54.62 -2.76
CA ASP A 130 13.11 -55.55 -2.13
C ASP A 130 12.53 -55.01 -0.80
N SER A 131 11.20 -54.95 -0.78
CA SER A 131 10.31 -55.57 0.21
C SER A 131 10.61 -55.49 1.73
N ALA A 132 9.77 -54.67 2.36
CA ALA A 132 8.70 -55.12 3.27
C ALA A 132 8.96 -55.29 4.79
N LYS A 133 7.92 -54.81 5.49
CA LYS A 133 7.41 -55.14 6.84
C LYS A 133 8.11 -54.51 8.04
N GLU A 134 7.50 -53.51 8.69
CA GLU A 134 6.26 -53.51 9.49
C GLU A 134 6.52 -53.96 10.94
N VAL A 135 5.70 -53.41 11.85
CA VAL A 135 5.51 -53.78 13.28
C VAL A 135 6.17 -52.82 14.28
N THR A 136 5.38 -51.78 14.59
CA THR A 136 4.88 -51.40 15.93
C THR A 136 5.73 -51.70 17.16
N SER A 137 5.91 -50.71 18.04
CA SER A 137 5.03 -50.55 19.22
C SER A 137 5.59 -49.48 20.17
N ALA A 138 4.67 -48.67 20.68
CA ALA A 138 4.85 -47.67 21.72
C ALA A 138 5.29 -48.28 23.06
N ILE A 139 6.07 -47.51 23.84
CA ILE A 139 6.04 -47.53 25.30
C ILE A 139 6.14 -46.10 25.82
N SER A 140 5.10 -45.69 26.56
CA SER A 140 5.04 -44.54 27.45
C SER A 140 5.72 -44.89 28.79
N LEU A 141 6.36 -43.92 29.47
CA LEU A 141 5.99 -43.47 30.83
C LEU A 141 7.06 -42.57 31.49
N GLU A 142 6.52 -41.55 32.17
CA GLU A 142 6.94 -40.95 33.44
C GLU A 142 8.08 -39.92 33.54
N GLN A 143 7.63 -38.65 33.56
CA GLN A 143 7.75 -37.68 34.66
C GLN A 143 9.02 -37.70 35.54
N SER A 144 9.78 -36.60 35.52
CA SER A 144 10.22 -35.95 36.76
C SER A 144 10.27 -34.43 36.58
N ALA A 145 9.78 -33.72 37.60
CA ALA A 145 9.66 -32.28 37.63
C ALA A 145 10.98 -31.60 38.02
N ASN A 146 11.29 -30.46 37.39
CA ASN A 146 11.98 -29.37 38.08
C ASN A 146 11.70 -28.01 37.41
N ARG A 147 11.37 -27.01 38.24
CA ARG A 147 11.03 -25.63 37.87
C ARG A 147 12.24 -24.87 37.31
N SER A 148 12.00 -24.05 36.27
CA SER A 148 12.71 -22.78 36.07
C SER A 148 11.83 -21.80 35.30
N ASP A 149 11.57 -20.64 35.88
CA ASP A 149 10.79 -19.52 35.34
C ASP A 149 11.36 -18.96 34.03
N LYS A 150 10.55 -18.98 32.96
CA LYS A 150 10.57 -18.02 31.84
C LYS A 150 9.15 -17.85 31.30
N PRO A 151 8.66 -16.62 31.07
CA PRO A 151 7.37 -16.45 30.40
C PRO A 151 7.50 -16.85 28.93
N GLN A 152 6.85 -17.95 28.55
CA GLN A 152 6.64 -18.31 27.15
C GLN A 152 5.47 -17.49 26.57
N PRO A 153 5.55 -17.04 25.32
CA PRO A 153 4.49 -16.29 24.66
C PRO A 153 3.29 -17.21 24.38
N GLN A 154 2.10 -16.66 24.62
CA GLN A 154 0.80 -17.28 24.37
C GLN A 154 0.71 -17.85 22.95
N GLY A 155 0.59 -19.17 22.86
CA GLY A 155 0.26 -19.89 21.64
C GLY A 155 -1.25 -19.93 21.43
N SER A 156 -1.72 -19.19 20.41
CA SER A 156 -2.97 -19.49 19.67
C SER A 156 -3.26 -18.57 18.46
N SER A 157 -2.41 -17.59 18.13
CA SER A 157 -2.68 -16.65 17.00
C SER A 157 -2.08 -17.09 15.65
N TRP A 158 -0.92 -17.76 15.67
CA TRP A 158 -0.21 -18.13 14.44
C TRP A 158 -0.89 -19.23 13.65
N SER A 159 -1.52 -20.19 14.31
CA SER A 159 -2.20 -21.31 13.64
C SER A 159 -3.45 -20.83 12.88
N ALA A 160 -4.25 -19.93 13.45
CA ALA A 160 -5.41 -19.37 12.75
C ALA A 160 -4.98 -18.46 11.58
N MET A 161 -3.92 -17.67 11.77
CA MET A 161 -3.34 -16.84 10.71
C MET A 161 -2.74 -17.69 9.58
N LEU A 162 -2.02 -18.77 9.91
CA LEU A 162 -1.51 -19.73 8.94
C LEU A 162 -2.65 -20.50 8.27
N ILE A 163 -3.70 -20.91 8.98
CA ILE A 163 -4.87 -21.58 8.39
C ILE A 163 -5.59 -20.66 7.42
N ALA A 164 -5.78 -19.37 7.75
CA ALA A 164 -6.35 -18.39 6.83
C ALA A 164 -5.42 -18.14 5.63
N LEU A 165 -4.11 -17.99 5.87
CA LEU A 165 -3.10 -17.84 4.82
C LEU A 165 -3.07 -19.07 3.89
N PHE A 166 -3.13 -20.29 4.45
CA PHE A 166 -3.18 -21.55 3.70
C PHE A 166 -4.52 -21.73 2.98
N ALA A 167 -5.65 -21.35 3.57
CA ALA A 167 -6.96 -21.36 2.92
C ALA A 167 -7.04 -20.34 1.76
N MET A 168 -6.22 -19.28 1.79
CA MET A 168 -6.11 -18.31 0.69
C MET A 168 -5.05 -18.69 -0.35
N ILE A 169 -4.05 -19.50 0.02
CA ILE A 169 -2.99 -20.00 -0.88
C ILE A 169 -3.42 -21.28 -1.61
N GLN A 170 -4.32 -22.09 -1.03
CA GLN A 170 -4.85 -23.28 -1.70
C GLN A 170 -5.94 -22.86 -2.69
N PRO A 171 -5.75 -23.13 -3.99
CA PRO A 171 -6.88 -23.12 -4.91
C PRO A 171 -7.73 -24.32 -4.51
N GLU A 172 -8.92 -24.13 -3.95
CA GLU A 172 -9.90 -25.21 -3.87
C GLU A 172 -10.33 -25.59 -5.30
N TRP A 173 -9.52 -26.44 -5.94
CA TRP A 173 -9.74 -27.05 -7.26
C TRP A 173 -10.05 -28.54 -7.13
N THR A 174 -10.47 -28.99 -5.94
CA THR A 174 -10.99 -30.33 -5.74
C THR A 174 -12.49 -30.26 -5.48
N LYS A 175 -13.22 -30.19 -6.60
CA LYS A 175 -14.62 -30.60 -6.73
C LYS A 175 -15.58 -29.97 -5.72
N GLU A 176 -16.05 -28.78 -6.05
CA GLU A 176 -17.49 -28.58 -6.10
C GLU A 176 -17.77 -27.66 -7.27
N LYS A 177 -18.47 -28.21 -8.27
CA LYS A 177 -19.14 -27.41 -9.28
C LYS A 177 -20.29 -26.74 -8.52
N LEU A 178 -19.97 -25.70 -7.74
CA LEU A 178 -20.98 -24.85 -7.11
C LEU A 178 -21.86 -24.42 -8.28
N GLU A 179 -23.09 -24.90 -8.29
CA GLU A 179 -24.03 -24.60 -9.34
C GLU A 179 -24.04 -23.08 -9.48
N LEU A 180 -23.59 -22.57 -10.63
CA LEU A 180 -23.50 -21.14 -10.96
C LEU A 180 -24.89 -20.46 -10.99
N GLY A 181 -25.93 -21.15 -10.52
CA GLY A 181 -27.29 -20.68 -10.36
C GLY A 181 -27.56 -20.24 -8.93
N GLU A 182 -28.04 -19.00 -8.82
CA GLU A 182 -28.92 -18.53 -7.73
C GLU A 182 -28.27 -18.20 -6.38
N ILE A 183 -27.17 -17.43 -6.38
CA ILE A 183 -27.06 -16.36 -5.38
C ILE A 183 -27.44 -15.06 -6.11
N PRO A 184 -28.57 -14.42 -5.76
CA PRO A 184 -28.93 -13.12 -6.31
C PRO A 184 -27.74 -12.17 -6.09
N LEU A 185 -26.99 -11.89 -7.16
CA LEU A 185 -26.16 -10.69 -7.17
C LEU A 185 -27.15 -9.57 -7.24
N GLU A 186 -27.45 -8.95 -6.10
CA GLU A 186 -28.08 -7.65 -6.17
C GLU A 186 -27.24 -6.80 -7.12
N ASP A 187 -27.89 -6.30 -8.18
CA ASP A 187 -27.31 -5.22 -8.93
C ASP A 187 -27.29 -4.02 -8.02
N ILE A 188 -26.17 -3.90 -7.30
CA ILE A 188 -25.83 -2.72 -6.55
C ILE A 188 -25.81 -1.58 -7.56
N PRO A 189 -26.74 -0.60 -7.47
CA PRO A 189 -26.64 0.59 -8.29
C PRO A 189 -25.40 1.34 -7.82
N ILE A 190 -24.37 1.29 -8.65
CA ILE A 190 -23.11 1.97 -8.41
C ILE A 190 -23.26 3.40 -8.96
N THR A 191 -23.25 4.40 -8.07
CA THR A 191 -23.29 5.81 -8.45
C THR A 191 -21.91 6.41 -8.34
N SER A 192 -21.44 7.06 -9.41
CA SER A 192 -20.18 7.79 -9.38
C SER A 192 -20.20 8.83 -8.26
N VAL A 193 -19.17 8.83 -7.41
CA VAL A 193 -18.97 9.86 -6.39
C VAL A 193 -18.68 11.21 -7.07
N PRO A 194 -19.11 12.34 -6.48
CA PRO A 194 -18.73 13.65 -6.97
C PRO A 194 -17.21 13.78 -7.18
N PRO A 195 -16.75 14.61 -8.12
CA PRO A 195 -15.32 14.78 -8.40
C PRO A 195 -14.53 15.39 -7.23
N GLN A 196 -15.23 15.91 -6.22
CA GLN A 196 -14.63 16.41 -5.00
C GLN A 196 -15.59 16.18 -3.83
N VAL A 197 -15.08 15.60 -2.75
CA VAL A 197 -15.80 15.40 -1.48
C VAL A 197 -14.84 15.71 -0.35
N SER A 198 -15.30 16.47 0.64
CA SER A 198 -14.52 16.83 1.82
C SER A 198 -15.43 16.75 3.04
N GLU A 199 -14.99 16.07 4.10
CA GLU A 199 -15.77 15.93 5.32
C GLU A 199 -14.88 16.08 6.57
N VAL A 200 -15.46 16.59 7.64
CA VAL A 200 -14.83 16.68 8.97
C VAL A 200 -15.82 16.14 9.99
N LEU A 201 -15.38 15.14 10.74
CA LEU A 201 -16.19 14.45 11.74
C LEU A 201 -15.51 14.56 13.11
N PRO A 202 -16.05 15.36 14.04
CA PRO A 202 -15.63 15.28 15.44
C PRO A 202 -16.09 13.94 16.03
N SER A 203 -15.24 13.31 16.83
CA SER A 203 -15.63 12.05 17.47
C SER A 203 -16.73 12.28 18.51
N ARG A 204 -17.68 11.36 18.57
CA ARG A 204 -18.68 11.28 19.66
C ARG A 204 -18.11 10.60 20.90
N ASP A 205 -17.09 9.77 20.72
CA ASP A 205 -16.39 9.06 21.77
C ASP A 205 -14.89 9.32 21.64
N ILE A 206 -14.39 10.23 22.48
CA ILE A 206 -12.98 10.61 22.52
C ILE A 206 -12.05 9.44 22.89
N ALA A 207 -12.60 8.33 23.39
CA ALA A 207 -11.81 7.12 23.65
C ALA A 207 -11.38 6.40 22.36
N LEU A 208 -12.03 6.69 21.22
CA LEU A 208 -11.65 6.14 19.91
C LEU A 208 -10.68 7.06 19.16
N PHE A 209 -11.08 8.31 18.96
CA PHE A 209 -10.32 9.35 18.27
C PHE A 209 -10.86 10.74 18.67
N TRP A 210 -10.16 11.82 18.34
CA TRP A 210 -10.61 13.19 18.57
C TRP A 210 -11.41 13.74 17.37
N ARG A 211 -10.82 13.63 16.17
CA ARG A 211 -11.40 14.15 14.93
C ARG A 211 -10.95 13.30 13.74
N TYR A 212 -11.80 13.19 12.73
CA TYR A 212 -11.49 12.56 11.46
C TYR A 212 -11.74 13.56 10.32
N ASP A 213 -10.75 13.70 9.43
CA ASP A 213 -10.79 14.59 8.28
C ASP A 213 -10.65 13.75 7.01
N MET A 214 -11.44 14.05 5.98
CA MET A 214 -11.40 13.35 4.70
C MET A 214 -11.47 14.35 3.54
N ASP A 215 -10.73 14.05 2.48
CA ASP A 215 -10.81 14.76 1.21
C ASP A 215 -10.54 13.80 0.04
N SER A 216 -11.28 13.93 -1.04
CA SER A 216 -11.07 13.22 -2.31
C SER A 216 -11.17 14.19 -3.48
N TYR A 217 -10.26 14.08 -4.44
CA TYR A 217 -10.11 14.99 -5.57
C TYR A 217 -9.80 14.26 -6.86
N ALA A 218 -10.70 14.39 -7.84
CA ALA A 218 -10.60 13.68 -9.11
C ALA A 218 -9.62 14.35 -10.09
N ALA A 219 -8.66 13.57 -10.58
CA ALA A 219 -7.90 13.79 -11.80
C ALA A 219 -8.52 13.11 -13.02
N ASN A 220 -9.11 11.92 -12.86
CA ASN A 220 -9.80 11.18 -13.91
C ASN A 220 -11.16 11.81 -14.23
N ARG A 221 -11.73 11.51 -15.42
CA ARG A 221 -13.04 12.07 -15.81
C ARG A 221 -14.15 11.61 -14.87
N LYS A 222 -14.04 10.37 -14.40
CA LYS A 222 -14.77 9.82 -13.27
C LYS A 222 -13.74 9.56 -12.21
N ASN A 223 -13.98 9.99 -10.98
CA ASN A 223 -13.09 9.68 -9.88
C ASN A 223 -13.04 8.15 -9.73
N GLU A 224 -11.85 7.56 -9.76
CA GLU A 224 -11.64 6.14 -9.49
C GLU A 224 -11.20 5.90 -8.04
N ASP A 225 -11.00 6.95 -7.24
CA ASP A 225 -10.80 6.80 -5.79
C ASP A 225 -12.10 6.86 -4.99
N ARG A 226 -12.10 6.26 -3.79
CA ARG A 226 -13.17 6.36 -2.79
C ARG A 226 -12.58 6.49 -1.39
N SER A 227 -13.28 7.23 -0.54
CA SER A 227 -13.13 7.14 0.91
C SER A 227 -14.45 6.74 1.56
N GLN A 228 -14.39 6.15 2.75
CA GLN A 228 -15.52 5.76 3.56
C GLN A 228 -15.17 5.90 5.04
N TYR A 229 -16.15 6.27 5.86
CA TYR A 229 -16.12 6.03 7.29
C TYR A 229 -17.43 5.44 7.79
N VAL A 230 -17.37 4.71 8.90
CA VAL A 230 -18.51 4.16 9.61
C VAL A 230 -18.30 4.29 11.11
N LEU A 231 -19.28 4.88 11.79
CA LEU A 231 -19.44 4.81 13.24
C LEU A 231 -20.47 3.73 13.53
N ASP A 232 -20.08 2.69 14.27
CA ASP A 232 -20.96 1.57 14.60
C ASP A 232 -20.77 1.11 16.04
N SER A 233 -21.66 0.24 16.50
CA SER A 233 -21.54 -0.48 17.76
C SER A 233 -21.99 -1.91 17.56
N ILE A 234 -21.12 -2.86 17.93
CA ILE A 234 -21.37 -4.28 17.70
C ILE A 234 -21.42 -5.05 19.02
N VAL A 235 -22.21 -6.12 19.06
CA VAL A 235 -22.16 -7.12 20.12
C VAL A 235 -21.38 -8.31 19.60
N ARG A 236 -20.22 -8.58 20.19
CA ARG A 236 -19.42 -9.76 19.83
C ARG A 236 -20.02 -11.02 20.49
N PRO A 237 -19.91 -12.19 19.84
CA PRO A 237 -20.42 -13.45 20.41
C PRO A 237 -19.89 -13.71 21.82
N GLY A 238 -20.78 -14.13 22.71
CA GLY A 238 -20.44 -14.36 24.11
C GLY A 238 -20.26 -13.10 24.97
N ARG A 239 -20.38 -11.89 24.39
CA ARG A 239 -20.38 -10.62 25.13
C ARG A 239 -21.79 -10.08 25.29
N CYS A 240 -22.06 -9.43 26.42
CA CYS A 240 -23.35 -8.80 26.72
C CYS A 240 -23.35 -7.28 26.51
N THR A 241 -22.20 -6.70 26.15
CA THR A 241 -22.01 -5.26 26.03
C THR A 241 -21.74 -4.88 24.59
N GLU A 242 -22.45 -3.85 24.11
CA GLU A 242 -22.11 -3.20 22.86
C GLU A 242 -20.70 -2.61 22.93
N THR A 243 -19.94 -2.85 21.87
CA THR A 243 -18.58 -2.38 21.70
C THR A 243 -18.59 -1.34 20.59
N PRO A 244 -18.34 -0.06 20.90
CA PRO A 244 -18.26 0.98 19.89
C PRO A 244 -17.02 0.74 19.02
N LEU A 245 -17.16 1.04 17.74
CA LEU A 245 -16.06 0.97 16.79
C LEU A 245 -16.13 2.10 15.77
N PHE A 246 -14.96 2.42 15.21
CA PHE A 246 -14.82 3.32 14.08
C PHE A 246 -14.08 2.61 12.96
N PHE A 247 -14.63 2.68 11.75
CA PHE A 247 -14.00 2.20 10.54
C PHE A 247 -13.78 3.38 9.60
N CYS A 248 -12.65 3.41 8.92
CA CYS A 248 -12.48 4.21 7.71
C CYS A 248 -11.65 3.44 6.67
N GLY A 249 -11.78 3.82 5.40
CA GLY A 249 -11.03 3.22 4.32
C GLY A 249 -10.78 4.21 3.20
N CYS A 250 -9.58 4.14 2.64
CA CYS A 250 -9.15 4.81 1.41
C CYS A 250 -8.94 3.73 0.35
N TYR A 251 -9.58 3.91 -0.81
CA TYR A 251 -9.59 2.95 -1.90
C TYR A 251 -9.21 3.65 -3.19
N ASP A 252 -8.26 3.07 -3.92
CA ASP A 252 -7.75 3.58 -5.18
C ASP A 252 -8.14 2.59 -6.28
N GLY A 253 -9.06 3.00 -7.14
CA GLY A 253 -9.61 2.19 -8.21
C GLY A 253 -8.86 2.40 -9.51
N HIS A 254 -8.83 1.36 -10.34
CA HIS A 254 -8.23 1.44 -11.67
C HIS A 254 -9.00 0.67 -12.73
N GLY A 255 -8.96 1.22 -13.95
CA GLY A 255 -9.58 0.62 -15.13
C GLY A 255 -11.10 0.83 -15.20
N GLY A 256 -11.66 1.56 -14.23
CA GLY A 256 -13.08 1.86 -14.07
C GLY A 256 -13.52 1.85 -12.60
N GLU A 257 -14.64 2.50 -12.33
CA GLU A 257 -15.17 2.71 -10.96
C GLU A 257 -15.84 1.47 -10.33
N GLU A 258 -16.16 0.43 -11.11
CA GLU A 258 -17.02 -0.66 -10.63
C GLU A 258 -16.41 -1.45 -9.45
N ALA A 259 -15.10 -1.72 -9.46
CA ALA A 259 -14.45 -2.44 -8.38
C ALA A 259 -14.36 -1.62 -7.10
N VAL A 260 -13.93 -0.35 -7.21
CA VAL A 260 -13.77 0.53 -6.05
C VAL A 260 -15.12 0.84 -5.39
N ASP A 261 -16.18 1.01 -6.19
CA ASP A 261 -17.54 1.22 -5.69
C ASP A 261 -18.07 -0.03 -4.96
N TYR A 262 -17.73 -1.22 -5.46
CA TYR A 262 -18.07 -2.46 -4.79
C TYR A 262 -17.34 -2.61 -3.45
N VAL A 263 -16.03 -2.31 -3.43
CA VAL A 263 -15.22 -2.34 -2.20
C VAL A 263 -15.78 -1.38 -1.16
N GLN A 264 -16.03 -0.12 -1.53
CA GLN A 264 -16.60 0.88 -0.65
C GLN A 264 -17.94 0.42 -0.06
N LYS A 265 -18.78 -0.24 -0.85
CA LYS A 265 -20.09 -0.70 -0.37
C LYS A 265 -20.02 -1.95 0.51
N LYS A 266 -19.14 -2.90 0.22
CA LYS A 266 -19.24 -4.27 0.75
C LYS A 266 -18.14 -4.65 1.74
N LEU A 267 -16.97 -4.01 1.69
CA LEU A 267 -15.83 -4.41 2.51
C LEU A 267 -16.15 -4.35 4.01
N TYR A 268 -16.66 -3.21 4.48
CA TYR A 268 -17.01 -3.06 5.88
C TYR A 268 -18.11 -4.03 6.31
N ASP A 269 -19.19 -4.17 5.53
CA ASP A 269 -20.30 -5.07 5.85
C ASP A 269 -19.83 -6.54 5.99
N ASN A 270 -18.95 -6.97 5.08
CA ASN A 270 -18.38 -8.32 5.12
C ASN A 270 -17.48 -8.49 6.36
N ILE A 271 -16.62 -7.52 6.69
CA ILE A 271 -15.82 -7.53 7.92
C ILE A 271 -16.72 -7.59 9.16
N ARG A 272 -17.74 -6.74 9.21
CA ARG A 272 -18.72 -6.65 10.31
C ARG A 272 -19.44 -7.97 10.52
N ALA A 273 -19.86 -8.65 9.45
CA ALA A 273 -20.47 -9.96 9.54
C ALA A 273 -19.56 -10.98 10.24
N HIS A 274 -18.24 -10.97 9.97
CA HIS A 274 -17.30 -11.84 10.66
C HIS A 274 -17.00 -11.42 12.10
N LEU A 275 -17.03 -10.12 12.41
CA LEU A 275 -16.86 -9.63 13.79
C LEU A 275 -18.00 -10.05 14.73
N THR A 276 -19.21 -10.21 14.19
CA THR A 276 -20.41 -10.54 14.96
C THR A 276 -20.78 -12.02 14.89
N LYS A 277 -20.18 -12.80 13.98
CA LYS A 277 -20.48 -14.23 13.81
C LYS A 277 -19.83 -15.10 14.88
N ASN A 278 -18.52 -14.98 15.06
CA ASN A 278 -17.74 -15.77 16.03
C ASN A 278 -16.80 -14.85 16.85
N ASP A 279 -16.35 -15.30 18.03
CA ASP A 279 -15.34 -14.57 18.82
C ASP A 279 -13.89 -14.82 18.32
N GLU A 280 -13.72 -14.86 16.99
CA GLU A 280 -12.41 -14.95 16.37
C GLU A 280 -11.63 -13.64 16.54
N PRO A 281 -10.28 -13.66 16.45
CA PRO A 281 -9.49 -12.44 16.48
C PRO A 281 -9.94 -11.44 15.41
N VAL A 282 -9.97 -10.15 15.73
CA VAL A 282 -10.37 -9.08 14.79
C VAL A 282 -9.59 -9.14 13.47
N ALA A 283 -8.30 -9.44 13.53
CA ALA A 283 -7.46 -9.62 12.33
C ALA A 283 -7.98 -10.74 11.41
N HIS A 284 -8.50 -11.83 11.99
CA HIS A 284 -9.12 -12.91 11.21
C HIS A 284 -10.40 -12.41 10.52
N SER A 285 -11.27 -11.69 11.23
CA SER A 285 -12.49 -11.10 10.66
C SER A 285 -12.18 -10.13 9.51
N ILE A 286 -11.09 -9.35 9.61
CA ILE A 286 -10.62 -8.47 8.53
C ILE A 286 -10.21 -9.30 7.31
N ILE A 287 -9.35 -10.31 7.49
CA ILE A 287 -8.89 -11.18 6.38
C ILE A 287 -10.09 -11.84 5.69
N MET A 288 -11.03 -12.36 6.46
CA MET A 288 -12.23 -12.99 5.92
C MET A 288 -13.16 -12.00 5.22
N GLY A 289 -13.28 -10.77 5.72
CA GLY A 289 -14.01 -9.71 5.02
C GLY A 289 -13.42 -9.39 3.65
N PHE A 290 -12.09 -9.22 3.55
CA PHE A 290 -11.40 -9.04 2.26
C PHE A 290 -11.61 -10.24 1.33
N LYS A 291 -11.50 -11.46 1.86
CA LYS A 291 -11.75 -12.70 1.10
C LYS A 291 -13.15 -12.71 0.51
N ASP A 292 -14.18 -12.46 1.32
CA ASP A 292 -15.57 -12.50 0.87
C ASP A 292 -15.84 -11.39 -0.15
N THR A 293 -15.32 -10.17 0.06
CA THR A 293 -15.47 -9.07 -0.92
C THR A 293 -14.82 -9.41 -2.27
N GLU A 294 -13.64 -10.04 -2.28
CA GLU A 294 -12.99 -10.51 -3.51
C GLU A 294 -13.80 -11.61 -4.19
N GLU A 295 -14.22 -12.65 -3.46
CA GLU A 295 -14.95 -13.78 -4.05
C GLU A 295 -16.31 -13.34 -4.63
N GLU A 296 -17.03 -12.47 -3.91
CA GLU A 296 -18.29 -11.91 -4.40
C GLU A 296 -18.09 -11.08 -5.68
N PHE A 297 -17.08 -10.20 -5.72
CA PHE A 297 -16.79 -9.37 -6.89
C PHE A 297 -16.30 -10.21 -8.09
N LYS A 298 -15.41 -11.17 -7.85
CA LYS A 298 -14.90 -12.10 -8.87
C LYS A 298 -16.02 -12.91 -9.50
N ARG A 299 -16.99 -13.38 -8.71
CA ARG A 299 -18.18 -14.05 -9.23
C ARG A 299 -19.01 -13.11 -10.10
N ARG A 300 -19.22 -11.86 -9.65
CA ARG A 300 -19.95 -10.83 -10.42
C ARG A 300 -19.30 -10.56 -11.77
N SER A 301 -17.98 -10.40 -11.80
CA SER A 301 -17.23 -10.13 -13.04
C SER A 301 -17.26 -11.33 -14.00
N GLN A 302 -17.17 -12.57 -13.49
CA GLN A 302 -17.31 -13.80 -14.29
C GLN A 302 -18.70 -13.95 -14.90
N VAL A 303 -19.77 -13.67 -14.14
CA VAL A 303 -21.15 -13.71 -14.67
C VAL A 303 -21.30 -12.73 -15.85
N LYS A 304 -20.81 -11.50 -15.70
CA LYS A 304 -20.82 -10.50 -16.78
C LYS A 304 -19.96 -10.92 -17.97
N PHE A 305 -18.87 -11.62 -17.72
CA PHE A 305 -18.00 -12.16 -18.76
C PHE A 305 -18.71 -13.20 -19.63
N GLU A 306 -19.43 -14.15 -19.01
CA GLU A 306 -20.21 -15.14 -19.75
C GLU A 306 -21.38 -14.51 -20.52
N GLN A 307 -21.89 -13.36 -20.06
CA GLN A 307 -22.87 -12.55 -20.78
C GLN A 307 -22.27 -11.70 -21.92
N GLY A 308 -20.97 -11.79 -22.17
CA GLY A 308 -20.29 -11.10 -23.28
C GLY A 308 -19.59 -9.79 -22.89
N SER A 309 -19.61 -9.38 -21.62
CA SER A 309 -18.97 -8.15 -21.14
C SER A 309 -17.68 -8.44 -20.38
N TRP A 310 -16.53 -8.03 -20.93
CA TRP A 310 -15.22 -8.27 -20.30
C TRP A 310 -14.76 -7.18 -19.34
N SER A 311 -15.36 -5.98 -19.37
CA SER A 311 -14.83 -4.80 -18.69
C SER A 311 -14.76 -4.97 -17.17
N SER A 312 -15.75 -5.63 -16.57
CA SER A 312 -15.77 -5.90 -15.13
C SER A 312 -14.66 -6.85 -14.67
N CYS A 313 -14.05 -7.62 -15.59
CA CYS A 313 -12.91 -8.47 -15.27
C CYS A 313 -11.57 -7.71 -15.28
N SER A 314 -11.52 -6.48 -15.79
CA SER A 314 -10.30 -5.67 -15.94
C SER A 314 -10.26 -4.42 -15.06
N VAL A 315 -11.22 -4.29 -14.14
CA VAL A 315 -11.27 -3.25 -13.12
C VAL A 315 -10.75 -3.83 -11.81
N GLY A 316 -10.07 -3.03 -11.00
CA GLY A 316 -9.62 -3.41 -9.68
C GLY A 316 -9.61 -2.22 -8.73
N ALA A 317 -9.35 -2.52 -7.46
CA ALA A 317 -9.18 -1.50 -6.43
C ALA A 317 -8.14 -1.94 -5.40
N CYS A 318 -7.19 -1.05 -5.14
CA CYS A 318 -6.36 -1.06 -3.95
C CYS A 318 -7.19 -0.56 -2.75
N ALA A 319 -6.81 -1.00 -1.55
CA ALA A 319 -7.51 -0.64 -0.33
C ALA A 319 -6.55 -0.54 0.85
N VAL A 320 -6.65 0.56 1.60
CA VAL A 320 -6.12 0.68 2.95
C VAL A 320 -7.26 1.07 3.89
N MET A 321 -7.40 0.37 5.00
CA MET A 321 -8.45 0.64 5.99
C MET A 321 -7.88 0.74 7.39
N ALA A 322 -8.57 1.47 8.26
CA ALA A 322 -8.33 1.52 9.69
C ALA A 322 -9.62 1.16 10.44
N LEU A 323 -9.50 0.25 11.41
CA LEU A 323 -10.56 -0.14 12.33
C LEU A 323 -10.09 0.06 13.77
N ILE A 324 -10.82 0.90 14.50
CA ILE A 324 -10.62 1.11 15.93
C ILE A 324 -11.72 0.36 16.67
N ILE A 325 -11.34 -0.62 17.48
CA ILE A 325 -12.25 -1.43 18.29
C ILE A 325 -11.53 -1.87 19.56
N GLU A 326 -12.20 -1.81 20.71
CA GLU A 326 -11.63 -2.21 22.02
C GLU A 326 -10.27 -1.53 22.30
N LYS A 327 -10.14 -0.23 21.97
CA LYS A 327 -8.91 0.60 22.12
C LYS A 327 -7.69 0.10 21.33
N LYS A 328 -7.89 -0.81 20.38
CA LYS A 328 -6.88 -1.27 19.44
C LYS A 328 -7.17 -0.68 18.07
N LEU A 329 -6.11 -0.31 17.38
CA LEU A 329 -6.15 0.08 15.98
C LEU A 329 -5.62 -1.07 15.14
N TYR A 330 -6.41 -1.46 14.14
CA TYR A 330 -6.04 -2.39 13.08
C TYR A 330 -5.98 -1.61 11.78
N VAL A 331 -4.87 -1.73 11.06
CA VAL A 331 -4.71 -1.15 9.73
C VAL A 331 -4.44 -2.28 8.75
N ALA A 332 -5.27 -2.42 7.73
CA ALA A 332 -5.11 -3.45 6.71
C ALA A 332 -4.86 -2.81 5.35
N SER A 333 -3.84 -3.29 4.62
CA SER A 333 -3.48 -2.79 3.29
C SER A 333 -3.43 -3.91 2.27
N CYS A 334 -4.09 -3.69 1.13
CA CYS A 334 -4.11 -4.56 -0.05
C CYS A 334 -3.95 -3.68 -1.29
N GLY A 335 -2.72 -3.57 -1.80
CA GLY A 335 -2.36 -2.64 -2.89
C GLY A 335 -1.33 -1.61 -2.45
N ASP A 336 -1.23 -0.52 -3.19
CA ASP A 336 -0.26 0.57 -3.01
C ASP A 336 -0.86 1.86 -2.40
N CYS A 337 -2.08 1.81 -1.88
CA CYS A 337 -2.50 2.76 -0.85
C CYS A 337 -1.70 2.53 0.43
N ARG A 338 -1.39 3.63 1.15
CA ARG A 338 -0.48 3.59 2.30
C ARG A 338 -1.10 4.24 3.54
N ALA A 339 -0.67 3.76 4.70
CA ALA A 339 -0.89 4.40 5.98
C ALA A 339 0.43 4.73 6.70
N ILE A 340 0.49 5.91 7.30
CA ILE A 340 1.58 6.37 8.16
C ILE A 340 1.02 6.81 9.51
N MET A 341 1.82 6.64 10.56
CA MET A 341 1.49 7.01 11.92
C MET A 341 2.51 8.03 12.44
N ALA A 342 2.02 9.07 13.10
CA ALA A 342 2.86 10.11 13.69
C ALA A 342 2.81 10.05 15.21
N TYR A 343 3.94 10.32 15.86
CA TYR A 343 4.05 10.41 17.31
C TYR A 343 4.69 11.73 17.72
N ARG A 344 4.19 12.28 18.82
CA ARG A 344 4.87 13.36 19.54
C ARG A 344 5.95 12.77 20.43
N GLU A 345 7.18 13.13 20.14
CA GLU A 345 8.32 12.80 21.00
C GLU A 345 8.36 13.74 22.23
N SER A 346 9.14 13.36 23.24
CA SER A 346 9.23 14.12 24.50
C SER A 346 9.80 15.53 24.34
N ASP A 347 10.56 15.79 23.27
CA ASP A 347 11.11 17.10 22.93
C ASP A 347 10.14 17.98 22.13
N GLY A 348 8.94 17.48 21.84
CA GLY A 348 7.92 18.17 21.05
C GLY A 348 8.04 17.96 19.54
N THR A 349 9.07 17.25 19.05
CA THR A 349 9.19 16.91 17.63
C THR A 349 8.25 15.77 17.24
N LEU A 350 7.96 15.67 15.93
CA LEU A 350 7.20 14.55 15.37
C LEU A 350 8.13 13.50 14.77
N SER A 351 7.90 12.24 15.12
CA SER A 351 8.43 11.09 14.39
C SER A 351 7.35 10.48 13.49
N VAL A 352 7.78 9.83 12.41
CA VAL A 352 6.91 9.15 11.44
C VAL A 352 7.27 7.67 11.34
N GLU A 353 6.25 6.83 11.34
CA GLU A 353 6.35 5.40 11.11
C GLU A 353 5.42 5.02 9.96
N GLN A 354 5.98 4.45 8.89
CA GLN A 354 5.17 3.82 7.86
C GLN A 354 4.69 2.46 8.37
N ILE A 355 3.38 2.34 8.61
CA ILE A 355 2.78 1.17 9.26
C ILE A 355 2.23 0.14 8.26
N THR A 356 2.22 0.46 6.97
CA THR A 356 1.85 -0.47 5.89
C THR A 356 2.97 -0.60 4.87
N PHE A 357 3.08 -1.76 4.22
CA PHE A 357 3.96 -1.93 3.08
C PHE A 357 3.17 -1.77 1.78
N ASP A 358 3.73 -1.01 0.84
CA ASP A 358 3.13 -0.85 -0.47
C ASP A 358 3.25 -2.16 -1.25
N HIS A 359 2.13 -2.63 -1.80
CA HIS A 359 2.11 -3.85 -2.59
C HIS A 359 2.25 -3.55 -4.08
N SER A 360 3.35 -2.94 -4.49
CA SER A 360 3.63 -2.56 -5.87
C SER A 360 4.74 -3.40 -6.51
N ALA A 361 4.70 -3.61 -7.82
CA ALA A 361 5.74 -4.29 -8.57
C ALA A 361 7.05 -3.50 -8.57
N ASN A 362 7.01 -2.21 -8.23
CA ASN A 362 8.18 -1.39 -8.01
C ASN A 362 8.90 -1.71 -6.68
N GLU A 363 8.22 -2.37 -5.74
CA GLU A 363 8.80 -2.73 -4.44
C GLU A 363 9.60 -4.02 -4.51
N GLU A 364 10.85 -3.97 -4.08
CA GLU A 364 11.74 -5.13 -4.12
C GLU A 364 11.17 -6.31 -3.34
N ARG A 365 10.53 -6.06 -2.19
CA ARG A 365 9.88 -7.11 -1.38
C ARG A 365 8.85 -7.90 -2.19
N GLU A 366 7.99 -7.23 -2.95
CA GLU A 366 6.97 -7.90 -3.76
C GLU A 366 7.56 -8.52 -5.03
N GLN A 367 8.60 -7.93 -5.62
CA GLN A 367 9.32 -8.56 -6.73
C GLN A 367 9.95 -9.90 -6.30
N HIS A 368 10.60 -9.94 -5.13
CA HIS A 368 11.16 -11.19 -4.58
C HIS A 368 10.05 -12.19 -4.28
N ARG A 369 8.94 -11.76 -3.64
CA ARG A 369 7.78 -12.62 -3.36
C ARG A 369 7.23 -13.25 -4.65
N LEU A 370 7.02 -12.45 -5.69
CA LEU A 370 6.46 -12.92 -6.96
C LEU A 370 7.42 -13.84 -7.71
N ARG A 371 8.73 -13.54 -7.77
CA ARG A 371 9.72 -14.45 -8.38
C ARG A 371 9.84 -15.78 -7.63
N ALA A 372 9.71 -15.77 -6.31
CA ALA A 372 9.70 -16.99 -5.49
C ALA A 372 8.42 -17.83 -5.69
N LEU A 373 7.27 -17.18 -5.86
CA LEU A 373 6.01 -17.85 -6.15
C LEU A 373 5.95 -18.36 -7.60
N TYR A 374 6.61 -17.70 -8.55
CA TYR A 374 6.58 -18.03 -9.98
C TYR A 374 7.99 -18.26 -10.55
N PRO A 375 8.76 -19.26 -10.04
CA PRO A 375 10.12 -19.51 -10.51
C PRO A 375 10.16 -19.90 -12.00
N GLU A 376 9.07 -20.43 -12.53
CA GLU A 376 8.92 -20.82 -13.94
C GLU A 376 8.54 -19.67 -14.89
N ASP A 377 8.12 -18.52 -14.37
CA ASP A 377 7.50 -17.45 -15.15
C ASP A 377 8.44 -16.23 -15.17
N TYR A 378 9.43 -16.25 -16.08
CA TYR A 378 10.48 -15.22 -16.16
C TYR A 378 9.94 -13.80 -16.42
N ASP A 379 8.75 -13.69 -17.00
CA ASP A 379 8.04 -12.43 -17.25
C ASP A 379 7.02 -12.09 -16.16
N ILE A 380 7.09 -12.72 -14.97
CA ILE A 380 6.22 -12.38 -13.82
C ILE A 380 6.35 -10.90 -13.44
N ILE A 381 7.57 -10.37 -13.47
CA ILE A 381 7.88 -8.95 -13.29
C ILE A 381 8.50 -8.43 -14.58
N CYS A 382 7.82 -7.49 -15.24
CA CYS A 382 8.29 -6.85 -16.46
C CYS A 382 8.66 -5.39 -16.17
N GLU A 383 9.88 -5.00 -16.53
CA GLU A 383 10.24 -3.58 -16.59
C GLU A 383 9.68 -2.96 -17.88
N ILE A 384 8.87 -1.91 -17.75
CA ILE A 384 8.33 -1.15 -18.88
C ILE A 384 8.76 0.31 -18.75
N GLY A 385 9.62 0.75 -19.67
CA GLY A 385 10.26 2.05 -19.58
C GLY A 385 11.56 1.96 -18.79
N GLN A 386 11.84 2.95 -17.93
CA GLN A 386 12.98 2.92 -17.04
C GLN A 386 12.48 2.97 -15.60
N LYS A 387 12.82 1.94 -14.81
CA LYS A 387 12.48 1.83 -13.38
C LYS A 387 10.98 1.82 -13.05
N ASN A 388 10.14 1.35 -13.98
CA ASN A 388 8.74 1.03 -13.69
C ASN A 388 8.50 -0.43 -13.98
N PHE A 389 8.00 -1.14 -12.98
CA PHE A 389 7.79 -2.57 -13.01
C PHE A 389 6.30 -2.88 -12.97
N TYR A 390 5.91 -3.95 -13.67
CA TYR A 390 4.53 -4.37 -13.81
C TYR A 390 4.43 -5.89 -13.75
N VAL A 391 3.41 -6.40 -13.04
CA VAL A 391 3.08 -7.83 -13.02
C VAL A 391 2.59 -8.25 -14.40
N LYS A 392 3.29 -9.21 -15.03
CA LYS A 392 3.03 -9.69 -16.41
C LYS A 392 2.95 -8.54 -17.44
N GLY A 393 3.60 -7.41 -17.17
CA GLY A 393 3.55 -6.21 -18.00
C GLY A 393 2.21 -5.46 -17.99
N ARG A 394 1.36 -5.66 -16.96
CA ARG A 394 -0.01 -5.12 -16.91
C ARG A 394 -0.28 -4.17 -15.75
N LEU A 395 -0.08 -4.62 -14.52
CA LEU A 395 -0.48 -3.90 -13.31
C LEU A 395 0.75 -3.56 -12.47
N GLN A 396 0.78 -2.36 -11.89
CA GLN A 396 1.76 -2.03 -10.86
C GLN A 396 1.35 -2.62 -9.51
N PRO A 397 0.08 -2.53 -9.07
CA PRO A 397 -0.35 -3.24 -7.88
C PRO A 397 -0.15 -4.75 -8.05
N THR A 398 0.51 -5.34 -7.06
CA THR A 398 0.73 -6.80 -6.93
C THR A 398 -0.35 -7.44 -6.07
N ARG A 399 -1.19 -6.61 -5.44
CA ARG A 399 -2.38 -6.97 -4.70
C ARG A 399 -3.50 -5.98 -4.98
N SER A 400 -4.72 -6.46 -5.11
CA SER A 400 -5.93 -5.67 -5.30
C SER A 400 -7.17 -6.55 -5.15
N ILE A 401 -8.32 -5.95 -4.89
CA ILE A 401 -9.63 -6.58 -5.09
C ILE A 401 -10.03 -6.38 -6.56
N GLY A 402 -10.63 -7.39 -7.19
CA GLY A 402 -10.97 -7.34 -8.62
C GLY A 402 -9.85 -7.87 -9.51
N ASP A 403 -9.56 -7.21 -10.62
CA ASP A 403 -8.56 -7.62 -11.62
C ASP A 403 -8.65 -9.11 -11.99
N THR A 404 -9.88 -9.59 -12.16
CA THR A 404 -10.18 -11.01 -12.35
C THR A 404 -9.37 -11.64 -13.48
N TYR A 405 -9.03 -10.86 -14.52
CA TYR A 405 -8.18 -11.30 -15.62
C TYR A 405 -6.75 -11.75 -15.23
N MET A 406 -6.26 -11.31 -14.07
CA MET A 406 -4.96 -11.69 -13.52
C MET A 406 -5.06 -12.87 -12.54
N LYS A 407 -6.28 -13.26 -12.16
CA LYS A 407 -6.54 -14.26 -11.13
C LYS A 407 -7.20 -15.53 -11.68
N VAL A 408 -8.02 -15.41 -12.72
CA VAL A 408 -8.85 -16.48 -13.26
C VAL A 408 -8.50 -16.77 -14.71
N LYS A 409 -8.14 -18.03 -15.00
CA LYS A 409 -7.80 -18.48 -16.36
C LYS A 409 -8.98 -18.40 -17.33
N ASP A 410 -10.18 -18.69 -16.86
CA ASP A 410 -11.37 -18.84 -17.71
C ASP A 410 -11.88 -17.52 -18.29
N VAL A 411 -11.48 -16.37 -17.72
CA VAL A 411 -11.77 -15.05 -18.30
C VAL A 411 -10.70 -14.60 -19.30
N ASN A 412 -9.59 -15.33 -19.43
CA ASN A 412 -8.48 -15.03 -20.32
C ASN A 412 -8.75 -15.48 -21.78
N ARG A 413 -9.97 -15.31 -22.26
CA ARG A 413 -10.47 -15.74 -23.58
C ARG A 413 -11.44 -14.70 -24.16
N TYR A 414 -12.06 -14.97 -25.30
CA TYR A 414 -13.15 -14.11 -25.78
C TYR A 414 -14.31 -14.13 -24.76
N PRO A 415 -14.95 -12.99 -24.42
CA PRO A 415 -14.91 -11.65 -25.06
C PRO A 415 -13.72 -10.73 -24.73
N MET A 416 -12.80 -11.12 -23.84
CA MET A 416 -11.62 -10.30 -23.53
C MET A 416 -10.80 -10.00 -24.79
N PRO A 417 -10.44 -8.73 -25.05
CA PRO A 417 -9.56 -8.36 -26.16
C PRO A 417 -8.23 -9.11 -26.07
N ARG A 418 -7.71 -9.61 -27.21
CA ARG A 418 -6.41 -10.31 -27.26
C ARG A 418 -5.28 -9.50 -26.61
N GLY A 419 -5.36 -8.18 -26.73
CA GLY A 419 -4.39 -7.25 -26.17
C GLY A 419 -4.38 -7.17 -24.65
N LEU A 420 -5.40 -7.65 -23.93
CA LEU A 420 -5.46 -7.70 -22.46
C LEU A 420 -5.20 -9.10 -21.89
N ARG A 421 -5.25 -10.12 -22.74
CA ARG A 421 -5.01 -11.50 -22.32
C ARG A 421 -3.58 -11.69 -21.82
N ILE A 422 -3.42 -12.50 -20.78
CA ILE A 422 -2.14 -12.83 -20.15
C ILE A 422 -1.61 -14.12 -20.75
N ARG A 423 -0.32 -14.17 -21.03
CA ARG A 423 0.37 -15.42 -21.39
C ARG A 423 0.90 -16.06 -20.10
N GLY A 424 0.59 -17.32 -19.89
CA GLY A 424 1.10 -18.07 -18.74
C GLY A 424 0.16 -19.20 -18.35
N SER A 425 0.57 -19.99 -17.38
CA SER A 425 -0.11 -21.23 -17.00
C SER A 425 -1.38 -21.01 -16.16
N PHE A 426 -1.47 -19.88 -15.44
CA PHE A 426 -2.49 -19.61 -14.44
C PHE A 426 -2.63 -20.74 -13.40
N ARG A 427 -1.53 -21.42 -13.04
CA ARG A 427 -1.52 -22.41 -11.95
C ARG A 427 -1.97 -21.81 -10.61
N ARG A 428 -1.84 -20.50 -10.46
CA ARG A 428 -2.18 -19.68 -9.30
C ARG A 428 -2.40 -18.22 -9.74
N PRO A 429 -3.20 -17.41 -9.00
CA PRO A 429 -3.46 -16.00 -9.29
C PRO A 429 -2.19 -15.13 -9.27
N TYR A 430 -1.89 -14.38 -10.35
CA TYR A 430 -0.65 -13.57 -10.45
C TYR A 430 -0.57 -12.42 -9.44
N ILE A 431 -1.72 -12.00 -8.91
CA ILE A 431 -1.87 -11.01 -7.85
C ILE A 431 -2.83 -11.54 -6.79
N SER A 432 -2.75 -10.97 -5.58
CA SER A 432 -3.53 -11.42 -4.41
C SER A 432 -4.54 -10.37 -3.95
N ALA A 433 -5.63 -10.78 -3.29
CA ALA A 433 -6.51 -9.86 -2.56
C ALA A 433 -6.28 -9.93 -1.02
N VAL A 434 -5.27 -10.68 -0.58
CA VAL A 434 -4.93 -10.87 0.84
C VAL A 434 -4.29 -9.59 1.38
N PRO A 435 -4.87 -8.94 2.41
CA PRO A 435 -4.26 -7.77 3.02
C PRO A 435 -3.10 -8.15 3.97
N ASP A 436 -2.11 -7.27 4.08
CA ASP A 436 -1.21 -7.25 5.24
C ASP A 436 -1.92 -6.47 6.38
N ILE A 437 -1.80 -6.93 7.63
CA ILE A 437 -2.45 -6.30 8.80
C ILE A 437 -1.39 -5.83 9.79
N PHE A 438 -1.47 -4.55 10.13
CA PHE A 438 -0.78 -3.92 11.24
C PHE A 438 -1.75 -3.75 12.42
N GLN A 439 -1.29 -4.04 13.64
CA GLN A 439 -2.11 -3.92 14.85
C GLN A 439 -1.32 -3.20 15.94
N VAL A 440 -1.99 -2.27 16.63
CA VAL A 440 -1.41 -1.56 17.77
C VAL A 440 -2.43 -1.30 18.88
N ASP A 441 -1.95 -1.30 20.12
CA ASP A 441 -2.70 -0.82 21.28
C ASP A 441 -2.54 0.71 21.39
N LEU A 442 -3.66 1.44 21.29
CA LEU A 442 -3.66 2.90 21.30
C LEU A 442 -3.31 3.48 22.68
N GLN A 443 -3.56 2.74 23.76
CA GLN A 443 -3.21 3.20 25.11
C GLN A 443 -1.70 3.18 25.35
N ASN A 444 -1.01 2.22 24.71
CA ASN A 444 0.44 2.07 24.84
C ASN A 444 1.21 2.98 23.88
N ARG A 445 0.83 3.00 22.60
CA ARG A 445 1.58 3.75 21.58
C ARG A 445 1.19 5.21 21.47
N LYS A 446 -0.03 5.58 21.86
CA LYS A 446 -0.53 6.98 21.91
C LYS A 446 -0.12 7.81 20.68
N PRO A 447 -0.45 7.34 19.46
CA PRO A 447 -0.16 8.12 18.26
C PRO A 447 -0.87 9.47 18.32
N GLU A 448 -0.30 10.46 17.66
CA GLU A 448 -0.91 11.78 17.60
C GLU A 448 -1.98 11.84 16.51
N PHE A 449 -1.64 11.30 15.35
CA PHE A 449 -2.54 11.11 14.23
C PHE A 449 -2.06 9.98 13.32
N VAL A 450 -2.96 9.51 12.47
CA VAL A 450 -2.71 8.53 11.42
C VAL A 450 -3.22 9.11 10.11
N VAL A 451 -2.44 8.94 9.03
CA VAL A 451 -2.81 9.36 7.68
C VAL A 451 -2.92 8.13 6.79
N LEU A 452 -4.05 7.96 6.13
CA LEU A 452 -4.26 6.99 5.04
C LEU A 452 -4.41 7.78 3.73
N GLY A 453 -3.96 7.22 2.63
CA GLY A 453 -4.14 7.87 1.33
C GLY A 453 -3.79 6.98 0.13
N SER A 454 -4.30 7.38 -1.02
CA SER A 454 -3.99 6.79 -2.32
C SER A 454 -2.59 7.17 -2.81
N ASP A 455 -2.15 6.56 -3.91
CA ASP A 455 -0.85 6.85 -4.48
C ASP A 455 -0.76 8.30 -5.03
N GLY A 456 -1.90 8.97 -5.25
CA GLY A 456 -1.98 10.40 -5.59
C GLY A 456 -1.41 11.32 -4.50
N LEU A 457 -1.42 10.91 -3.23
CA LEU A 457 -0.73 11.62 -2.15
C LEU A 457 0.74 11.17 -2.05
N PHE A 458 0.95 9.88 -1.83
CA PHE A 458 2.28 9.32 -1.50
C PHE A 458 3.24 9.27 -2.69
N GLY A 459 2.73 9.43 -3.91
CA GLY A 459 3.51 9.61 -5.12
C GLY A 459 4.16 10.99 -5.23
N GLU A 460 3.58 12.00 -4.58
CA GLU A 460 4.00 13.41 -4.70
C GLU A 460 4.71 13.96 -3.45
N LEU A 461 4.33 13.48 -2.26
CA LEU A 461 4.90 13.92 -0.98
C LEU A 461 5.55 12.75 -0.21
N LYS A 462 6.65 13.03 0.50
CA LYS A 462 7.31 12.05 1.38
C LYS A 462 6.57 11.93 2.72
N ASN A 463 6.73 10.79 3.39
CA ASN A 463 6.09 10.53 4.68
C ASN A 463 6.43 11.61 5.73
N GLU A 464 7.70 12.02 5.82
CA GLU A 464 8.16 13.05 6.76
C GLU A 464 7.55 14.42 6.44
N GLU A 465 7.44 14.74 5.15
CA GLU A 465 6.85 15.99 4.67
C GLU A 465 5.35 16.04 5.00
N ILE A 466 4.62 14.94 4.78
CA ILE A 466 3.19 14.83 5.12
C ILE A 466 2.98 15.06 6.61
N VAL A 467 3.76 14.41 7.48
CA VAL A 467 3.64 14.56 8.93
C VAL A 467 3.92 16.00 9.38
N GLN A 468 4.93 16.65 8.82
CA GLN A 468 5.22 18.06 9.12
C GLN A 468 4.09 19.00 8.68
N LEU A 469 3.53 18.80 7.48
CA LEU A 469 2.41 19.60 6.98
C LEU A 469 1.16 19.41 7.83
N VAL A 470 0.82 18.18 8.21
CA VAL A 470 -0.31 17.90 9.11
C VAL A 470 -0.15 18.63 10.44
N ASP A 471 1.05 18.64 11.01
CA ASP A 471 1.32 19.35 12.27
C ASP A 471 1.06 20.85 12.15
N GLN A 472 1.63 21.46 11.11
CA GLN A 472 1.48 22.88 10.83
C GLN A 472 0.01 23.26 10.63
N PHE A 473 -0.74 22.48 9.86
CA PHE A 473 -2.16 22.73 9.62
C PHE A 473 -3.00 22.58 10.88
N ARG A 474 -2.67 21.61 11.75
CA ARG A 474 -3.33 21.44 13.05
C ARG A 474 -3.08 22.64 13.95
N ASP A 475 -1.84 23.09 14.07
CA ASP A 475 -1.49 24.24 14.92
C ASP A 475 -2.07 25.56 14.41
N GLN A 476 -2.23 25.70 13.09
CA GLN A 476 -2.90 26.84 12.46
C GLN A 476 -4.43 26.79 12.60
N GLY A 477 -4.99 25.71 13.15
CA GLY A 477 -6.44 25.56 13.32
C GLY A 477 -7.19 25.36 12.00
N VAL A 478 -6.54 24.77 10.99
CA VAL A 478 -7.18 24.42 9.72
C VAL A 478 -8.37 23.51 9.98
N GLN A 479 -9.50 23.81 9.32
CA GLN A 479 -10.75 23.09 9.51
C GLN A 479 -10.68 21.65 9.00
N ASN A 480 -10.17 21.44 7.78
CA ASN A 480 -9.98 20.14 7.16
C ASN A 480 -8.52 19.97 6.73
N VAL A 481 -7.77 19.15 7.46
CA VAL A 481 -6.34 18.90 7.20
C VAL A 481 -6.13 18.08 5.92
N SER A 482 -7.03 17.14 5.61
CA SER A 482 -6.97 16.34 4.38
C SER A 482 -7.08 17.22 3.14
N GLN A 483 -7.99 18.20 3.14
CA GLN A 483 -8.12 19.17 2.05
C GLN A 483 -6.86 20.04 1.90
N ALA A 484 -6.26 20.48 3.01
CA ALA A 484 -5.04 21.27 2.99
C ALA A 484 -3.82 20.47 2.49
N LEU A 485 -3.75 19.16 2.80
CA LEU A 485 -2.76 18.26 2.20
C LEU A 485 -2.96 18.13 0.69
N ARG A 486 -4.21 17.97 0.21
CA ARG A 486 -4.51 17.99 -1.23
C ARG A 486 -4.02 19.28 -1.89
N GLU A 487 -4.23 20.43 -1.26
CA GLU A 487 -3.74 21.73 -1.77
C GLU A 487 -2.21 21.76 -1.86
N ALA A 488 -1.51 21.27 -0.83
CA ALA A 488 -0.06 21.15 -0.84
C ALA A 488 0.47 20.23 -1.96
N VAL A 489 -0.24 19.12 -2.24
CA VAL A 489 0.06 18.24 -3.39
C VAL A 489 -0.09 19.01 -4.70
N LEU A 490 -1.20 19.72 -4.91
CA LEU A 490 -1.42 20.51 -6.12
C LEU A 490 -0.37 21.61 -6.30
N GLU A 491 0.09 22.23 -5.22
CA GLU A 491 1.19 23.20 -5.28
C GLU A 491 2.51 22.56 -5.70
N ARG A 492 2.86 21.39 -5.15
CA ARG A 492 4.05 20.62 -5.55
C ARG A 492 4.01 20.30 -7.04
N ILE A 493 2.86 19.85 -7.54
CA ILE A 493 2.66 19.55 -8.97
C ILE A 493 2.78 20.85 -9.79
N ALA A 494 2.13 21.93 -9.36
CA ALA A 494 2.15 23.19 -10.07
C ALA A 494 3.58 23.70 -10.30
N GLU A 495 4.46 23.58 -9.31
CA GLU A 495 5.86 23.95 -9.41
C GLU A 495 6.65 23.10 -10.39
N ILE A 496 6.40 21.78 -10.42
CA ILE A 496 7.05 20.88 -11.38
C ILE A 496 6.71 21.28 -12.82
N TYR A 497 5.48 21.73 -13.06
CA TYR A 497 4.99 22.12 -14.38
C TYR A 497 5.10 23.61 -14.67
N GLY A 498 5.58 24.43 -13.72
CA GLY A 498 5.70 25.89 -13.87
C GLY A 498 4.34 26.60 -14.03
N THR A 499 3.30 26.12 -13.35
CA THR A 499 1.94 26.68 -13.35
C THR A 499 1.52 27.07 -11.93
N SER A 500 0.25 27.43 -11.72
CA SER A 500 -0.32 27.67 -10.39
C SER A 500 -1.30 26.57 -9.99
N ALA A 501 -1.49 26.34 -8.68
CA ALA A 501 -2.48 25.40 -8.19
C ALA A 501 -3.90 25.76 -8.66
N ALA A 502 -4.22 27.06 -8.73
CA ALA A 502 -5.50 27.55 -9.26
C ALA A 502 -5.68 27.19 -10.74
N ASP A 503 -4.61 27.23 -11.55
CA ASP A 503 -4.67 26.81 -12.95
C ASP A 503 -4.94 25.31 -13.06
N LEU A 504 -4.29 24.49 -12.22
CA LEU A 504 -4.54 23.04 -12.17
C LEU A 504 -5.99 22.73 -11.76
N GLU A 505 -6.55 23.47 -10.81
CA GLU A 505 -7.95 23.31 -10.40
C GLU A 505 -8.94 23.65 -11.53
N ASN A 506 -8.59 24.61 -12.39
CA ASN A 506 -9.38 24.97 -13.56
C ASN A 506 -9.28 23.96 -14.71
N VAL A 507 -8.30 23.04 -14.69
CA VAL A 507 -8.24 21.94 -15.66
C VAL A 507 -9.40 21.00 -15.40
N LEU A 508 -10.11 20.58 -16.45
CA LEU A 508 -11.23 19.67 -16.32
C LEU A 508 -10.77 18.25 -15.93
N PRO A 509 -11.53 17.53 -15.06
CA PRO A 509 -11.27 16.11 -14.79
C PRO A 509 -11.18 15.29 -16.07
N GLY A 510 -10.20 14.39 -16.13
CA GLY A 510 -9.76 13.65 -17.31
C GLY A 510 -8.53 14.25 -17.99
N HIS A 511 -8.42 15.59 -18.04
CA HIS A 511 -7.21 16.28 -18.51
C HIS A 511 -6.21 16.50 -17.35
N ARG A 512 -6.70 16.64 -16.11
CA ARG A 512 -5.87 16.67 -14.89
C ARG A 512 -4.95 15.46 -14.78
N ARG A 513 -5.38 14.31 -15.32
CA ARG A 513 -4.61 13.07 -15.31
C ARG A 513 -3.29 13.12 -16.12
N ASP A 514 -3.10 14.17 -16.93
CA ASP A 514 -1.80 14.44 -17.56
C ASP A 514 -0.78 15.10 -16.59
N TYR A 515 -1.23 15.50 -15.40
CA TYR A 515 -0.43 16.14 -14.35
C TYR A 515 -0.30 15.27 -13.11
N HIS A 516 -1.41 14.76 -12.56
CA HIS A 516 -1.44 14.01 -11.30
C HIS A 516 -2.48 12.86 -11.31
N ASP A 517 -2.53 12.02 -10.28
CA ASP A 517 -3.59 10.99 -10.11
C ASP A 517 -4.80 11.51 -9.34
N ASP A 518 -5.87 10.72 -9.25
CA ASP A 518 -6.90 10.92 -8.22
C ASP A 518 -6.21 10.96 -6.84
N ILE A 519 -6.66 11.87 -5.97
CA ILE A 519 -6.04 12.07 -4.66
C ILE A 519 -7.11 11.85 -3.60
N THR A 520 -6.90 10.90 -2.70
CA THR A 520 -7.77 10.68 -1.55
C THR A 520 -6.96 10.57 -0.28
N ILE A 521 -7.40 11.30 0.75
CA ILE A 521 -6.66 11.50 1.98
C ILE A 521 -7.61 11.42 3.17
N ASP A 522 -7.23 10.62 4.14
CA ASP A 522 -7.96 10.38 5.39
C ASP A 522 -7.01 10.62 6.57
N VAL A 523 -7.35 11.54 7.47
CA VAL A 523 -6.55 11.85 8.65
C VAL A 523 -7.36 11.59 9.92
N LEU A 524 -6.89 10.64 10.73
CA LEU A 524 -7.44 10.32 12.04
C LEU A 524 -6.59 10.99 13.10
N HIS A 525 -7.14 12.00 13.76
CA HIS A 525 -6.50 12.69 14.86
C HIS A 525 -6.91 12.04 16.19
N PHE A 526 -5.92 11.59 16.98
CA PHE A 526 -6.17 11.04 18.32
C PHE A 526 -6.08 12.10 19.41
N THR A 527 -5.31 13.17 19.17
CA THR A 527 -5.16 14.28 20.11
C THR A 527 -5.55 15.62 19.47
N PRO A 528 -6.06 16.57 20.27
CA PRO A 528 -6.32 17.93 19.80
C PRO A 528 -5.00 18.68 19.48
N PRO A 529 -5.06 19.76 18.67
CA PRO A 529 -3.90 20.61 18.39
C PRO A 529 -3.27 21.18 19.67
N HIS A 530 -1.95 21.38 19.67
CA HIS A 530 -1.22 21.84 20.85
C HIS A 530 -1.65 23.26 21.29
N ALA A 531 -1.87 24.16 20.33
CA ALA A 531 -2.39 25.50 20.60
C ALA A 531 -3.70 25.49 21.41
N SER A 532 -4.57 24.51 21.17
CA SER A 532 -5.82 24.36 21.92
C SER A 532 -5.62 23.79 23.33
N THR A 533 -4.58 22.98 23.54
CA THR A 533 -4.27 22.39 24.85
C THR A 533 -3.63 23.42 25.79
N GLN A 534 -2.78 24.31 25.26
CA GLN A 534 -2.20 25.41 26.04
C GLN A 534 -3.24 26.47 26.43
N ALA A 535 -4.21 26.76 25.56
CA ALA A 535 -5.29 27.70 25.85
C ALA A 535 -6.32 27.18 26.87
N MET A 536 -6.44 25.86 27.06
CA MET A 536 -7.26 25.27 28.15
C MET A 536 -6.50 25.13 29.47
N ALA A 537 -5.17 25.10 29.43
CA ALA A 537 -4.32 25.00 30.62
C ALA A 537 -3.97 26.36 31.24
N ALA A 538 -4.10 27.44 30.46
CA ALA A 538 -4.02 28.84 30.90
C ALA A 538 -5.39 29.35 31.34
#